data_AF-A0A285Q2F9-F1
#
_entry.id   AF-A0A285Q2F9-F1
#
_cell.length_a   1.000
_cell.length_b   1.000
_cell.length_c   1.000
_cell.angle_alpha   90.00
_cell.angle_beta   90.00
_cell.angle_gamma   90.00
#
_symmetry.space_group_name_H-M   'P 1'
#
loop_
_entity.id
_entity.type
_entity.pdbx_description
1 polymer ?
#
loop_
_entity_poly.entity_id
_entity_poly.type
_entity_poly.pdbx_seq_one_letter_code
_entity_poly.pdbx_strand_id
1 'polypeptide(L)'
;MTVHQAPLNVNGWEGSGYAIIDPERGVGAYKISGGANGGEVSLPNGQALIGWLLSILDKASKTPFLKSLSGVFGKILDFLTAYNDFLDCGVKYAVAKFIASALVTLGAVMLILPLFAIFLTFAYATIISTVIGGFFGTLFSSQWSCKK
;
A
#
# COMPACT_ATOMS: atom_id res chain seq x y z
N MET A 1 20.74 22.10 24.85
CA MET A 1 20.51 21.12 23.77
C MET A 1 21.76 21.10 22.90
N THR A 2 22.58 20.06 22.98
CA THR A 2 23.75 19.89 22.10
C THR A 2 23.32 19.03 20.91
N VAL A 3 22.99 19.67 19.79
CA VAL A 3 22.73 18.98 18.52
C VAL A 3 24.07 18.53 17.93
N HIS A 4 24.12 17.30 17.43
CA HIS A 4 25.32 16.77 16.79
C HIS A 4 25.62 17.59 15.53
N GLN A 5 26.72 18.36 15.54
CA GLN A 5 27.17 19.11 14.35
C GLN A 5 27.88 18.22 13.31
N ALA A 6 28.18 16.96 13.67
CA ALA A 6 28.97 16.05 12.86
C ALA A 6 28.11 14.87 12.38
N PRO A 7 28.33 14.36 11.15
CA PRO A 7 27.67 13.16 10.65
C PRO A 7 27.96 11.96 11.55
N LEU A 8 26.92 11.18 11.83
CA LEU A 8 27.01 9.91 12.55
C LEU A 8 27.33 8.81 11.54
N ASN A 9 28.44 8.09 11.78
CA ASN A 9 28.78 6.87 11.06
C ASN A 9 28.42 5.67 11.93
N VAL A 10 27.38 4.93 11.55
CA VAL A 10 26.97 3.71 12.24
C VAL A 10 26.77 2.62 11.20
N ASN A 11 27.49 1.51 11.34
CA ASN A 11 27.42 0.34 10.45
C ASN A 11 27.55 0.67 8.95
N GLY A 12 28.43 1.61 8.58
CA GLY A 12 28.69 1.96 7.17
C GLY A 12 27.65 2.90 6.55
N TRP A 13 26.66 3.36 7.31
CA TRP A 13 25.76 4.45 6.95
C TRP A 13 26.29 5.77 7.52
N GLU A 14 26.54 6.74 6.64
CA GLU A 14 26.92 8.09 7.01
C GLU A 14 25.73 9.04 6.81
N GLY A 15 25.23 9.61 7.90
CA GLY A 15 24.09 10.52 7.86
C GLY A 15 24.12 11.56 8.97
N SER A 16 23.47 12.69 8.75
CA SER A 16 23.38 13.79 9.71
C SER A 16 21.97 14.39 9.67
N GLY A 17 21.40 14.64 10.85
CA GLY A 17 20.13 15.35 10.99
C GLY A 17 20.39 16.76 11.51
N TYR A 18 20.01 17.79 10.76
CA TYR A 18 20.08 19.18 11.25
C TYR A 18 18.80 19.95 10.95
N ALA A 19 18.43 20.82 11.89
CA ALA A 19 17.36 21.79 11.71
C ALA A 19 17.95 23.07 11.09
N ILE A 20 17.44 23.46 9.93
CA ILE A 20 17.68 24.75 9.30
C ILE A 20 16.57 25.68 9.81
N ILE A 21 16.91 26.74 10.53
CA ILE A 21 15.92 27.69 11.07
C ILE A 21 16.23 29.08 10.49
N ASP A 22 15.24 29.71 9.86
CA ASP A 22 15.26 31.14 9.51
C ASP A 22 14.63 31.93 10.67
N PRO A 23 15.44 32.64 11.48
CA PRO A 23 14.94 33.37 12.64
C PRO A 23 14.16 34.64 12.25
N GLU A 24 14.34 35.19 11.03
CA GLU A 24 13.62 36.40 10.59
C GLU A 24 12.18 36.10 10.18
N ARG A 25 11.95 34.91 9.62
CA ARG A 25 10.63 34.48 9.13
C ARG A 25 9.94 33.45 10.02
N GLY A 26 10.63 32.95 11.05
CA GLY A 26 10.11 31.92 11.97
C GLY A 26 9.86 30.57 11.31
N VAL A 27 10.51 30.29 10.17
CA VAL A 27 10.37 29.02 9.44
C VAL A 27 11.56 28.12 9.70
N GLY A 28 11.31 26.81 9.79
CA GLY A 28 12.37 25.82 9.95
C GLY A 28 12.13 24.58 9.12
N ALA A 29 13.21 23.96 8.64
CA ALA A 29 13.21 22.70 7.90
C ALA A 29 14.16 21.71 8.59
N TYR A 30 13.71 20.46 8.76
CA TYR A 30 14.57 19.39 9.26
C TYR A 30 15.12 18.60 8.08
N LYS A 31 16.44 18.54 7.95
CA LYS A 31 17.12 17.81 6.88
C LYS A 31 17.83 16.59 7.47
N ILE A 32 17.51 15.42 6.93
CA ILE A 32 18.19 14.16 7.21
C ILE A 32 19.03 13.84 5.97
N SER A 33 20.35 13.92 6.07
CA SER A 33 21.25 13.34 5.06
C SER A 33 21.40 11.85 5.32
N GLY A 34 21.42 11.05 4.26
CA GLY A 34 21.44 9.59 4.36
C GLY A 34 20.99 8.83 3.11
N GLY A 35 20.55 9.53 2.05
CA GLY A 35 20.40 9.00 0.68
C GLY A 35 19.33 7.94 0.45
N ALA A 36 18.82 7.29 1.49
CA ALA A 36 17.82 6.24 1.36
C ALA A 36 16.44 6.85 1.05
N ASN A 37 16.00 6.67 -0.19
CA ASN A 37 14.59 6.85 -0.54
C ASN A 37 13.82 5.67 0.06
N GLY A 38 12.81 5.92 0.91
CA GLY A 38 11.97 4.88 1.53
C GLY A 38 11.12 4.05 0.55
N GLY A 39 11.35 4.19 -0.75
CA GLY A 39 10.72 3.46 -1.84
C GLY A 39 11.68 3.24 -3.00
N GLU A 40 12.96 2.94 -2.71
CA GLU A 40 13.90 2.54 -3.76
C GLU A 40 13.48 1.17 -4.33
N VAL A 41 12.71 1.20 -5.42
CA VAL A 41 12.56 0.04 -6.30
C VAL A 41 13.80 0.03 -7.18
N SER A 42 14.88 -0.58 -6.71
CA SER A 42 15.95 -0.98 -7.61
C SER A 42 15.36 -2.09 -8.49
N LEU A 43 15.28 -1.85 -9.81
CA LEU A 43 14.93 -2.86 -10.80
C LEU A 43 16.24 -3.36 -11.43
N PRO A 44 16.91 -4.38 -10.86
CA PRO A 44 18.20 -4.81 -11.39
C PRO A 44 18.02 -5.54 -12.72
N ASN A 45 16.83 -6.11 -12.96
CA ASN A 45 16.55 -7.06 -14.01
C ASN A 45 15.24 -6.72 -14.75
N GLY A 46 15.20 -6.89 -16.07
CA GLY A 46 13.99 -6.69 -16.89
C GLY A 46 12.76 -7.51 -16.46
N GLN A 47 12.97 -8.57 -15.67
CA GLN A 47 11.90 -9.35 -15.05
C GLN A 47 11.09 -8.55 -14.02
N ALA A 48 11.71 -7.60 -13.30
CA ALA A 48 11.01 -6.73 -12.34
C ALA A 48 10.04 -5.77 -13.05
N LEU A 49 10.40 -5.28 -14.24
CA LEU A 49 9.51 -4.47 -15.08
C LEU A 49 8.31 -5.29 -15.56
N ILE A 50 8.57 -6.51 -16.01
CA ILE A 50 7.54 -7.43 -16.48
C ILE A 50 6.58 -7.81 -15.33
N GLY A 51 7.11 -8.09 -14.14
CA GLY A 51 6.30 -8.40 -12.96
C GLY A 51 5.41 -7.22 -12.52
N TRP A 52 5.95 -6.00 -12.54
CA TRP A 52 5.17 -4.79 -12.27
C TRP A 52 4.06 -4.56 -13.32
N LEU A 53 4.37 -4.76 -14.60
CA LEU A 53 3.40 -4.61 -15.69
C LEU A 53 2.26 -5.63 -15.59
N LEU A 54 2.60 -6.89 -15.29
CA LEU A 54 1.61 -7.96 -15.06
C LEU A 54 0.74 -7.67 -13.83
N SER A 55 1.31 -7.07 -12.78
CA SER A 55 0.57 -6.68 -11.57
C SER A 55 -0.44 -5.56 -11.82
N ILE A 56 -0.11 -4.61 -12.71
CA ILE A 56 -1.04 -3.57 -13.15
C ILE A 56 -2.12 -4.18 -14.03
N LEU A 57 -1.74 -5.07 -14.95
CA LEU A 57 -2.68 -5.76 -15.83
C LEU A 57 -3.69 -6.60 -15.03
N ASP A 58 -3.26 -7.25 -13.95
CA ASP A 58 -4.13 -8.01 -13.05
C ASP A 58 -5.20 -7.13 -12.37
N LYS A 59 -4.80 -5.92 -11.96
CA LYS A 59 -5.72 -4.94 -11.34
C LYS A 59 -6.61 -4.23 -12.35
N ALA A 60 -6.14 -4.03 -13.58
CA ALA A 60 -6.90 -3.37 -14.66
C ALA A 60 -7.86 -4.33 -15.38
N SER A 61 -7.58 -5.63 -15.35
CA SER A 61 -8.40 -6.67 -15.97
C SER A 61 -9.77 -6.82 -15.27
N LYS A 62 -10.84 -6.57 -16.02
CA LYS A 62 -12.23 -6.84 -15.58
C LYS A 62 -12.77 -8.19 -16.07
N THR A 63 -12.08 -8.87 -16.98
CA THR A 63 -12.52 -10.15 -17.52
C THR A 63 -11.85 -11.32 -16.78
N PRO A 64 -12.60 -12.38 -16.43
CA PRO A 64 -12.08 -13.49 -15.63
C PRO A 64 -10.96 -14.25 -16.36
N PHE A 65 -10.97 -14.26 -17.69
CA PHE A 65 -9.93 -14.89 -18.51
C PHE A 65 -8.58 -14.17 -18.42
N LEU A 66 -8.54 -12.84 -18.62
CA LEU A 66 -7.29 -12.07 -18.54
C LEU A 66 -6.70 -12.12 -17.13
N LYS A 67 -7.55 -12.08 -16.09
CA LYS A 67 -7.11 -12.17 -14.69
C LYS A 67 -6.48 -13.53 -14.37
N SER A 68 -7.05 -14.61 -14.90
CA SER A 68 -6.46 -15.95 -14.78
C SER A 68 -5.10 -16.02 -15.47
N LEU A 69 -5.01 -15.43 -16.67
CA LEU A 69 -3.77 -15.42 -17.47
C LEU A 69 -2.66 -14.60 -16.80
N SER A 70 -2.95 -13.37 -16.35
CA SER A 70 -1.99 -12.52 -15.61
C SER A 70 -1.53 -13.19 -14.31
N GLY A 71 -2.45 -13.83 -13.59
CA GLY A 71 -2.12 -14.56 -12.36
C GLY A 71 -1.20 -15.76 -12.59
N VAL A 72 -1.44 -16.55 -13.64
CA VAL A 72 -0.58 -17.70 -13.99
C VAL A 72 0.81 -17.23 -14.42
N PHE A 73 0.90 -16.22 -15.29
CA PHE A 73 2.18 -15.67 -15.71
C PHE A 73 2.96 -15.03 -14.55
N GLY A 74 2.27 -14.35 -13.64
CA GLY A 74 2.89 -13.80 -12.42
C GLY A 74 3.56 -14.88 -11.57
N LYS A 75 2.86 -16.00 -11.30
CA LYS A 75 3.43 -17.11 -10.51
C LYS A 75 4.64 -17.77 -11.18
N ILE A 76 4.63 -17.89 -12.50
CA ILE A 76 5.76 -18.43 -13.26
C ILE A 76 6.97 -17.50 -13.14
N LEU A 77 6.75 -16.18 -13.22
CA LEU A 77 7.80 -15.18 -13.10
C LEU A 77 8.38 -15.13 -11.68
N ASP A 78 7.53 -15.25 -10.66
CA ASP A 78 7.96 -15.33 -9.26
C ASP A 78 8.84 -16.57 -9.01
N PHE A 79 8.46 -17.71 -9.61
CA PHE A 79 9.26 -18.94 -9.53
C PHE A 79 10.63 -18.80 -10.21
N LEU A 80 10.66 -18.20 -11.40
CA LEU A 80 11.91 -17.89 -12.12
C LEU A 80 12.81 -16.92 -11.34
N THR A 81 12.21 -15.89 -10.73
CA THR A 81 12.94 -14.91 -9.92
C THR A 81 13.49 -15.56 -8.66
N ALA A 82 12.69 -16.39 -7.98
CA ALA A 82 13.13 -17.15 -6.82
C ALA A 82 14.25 -18.14 -7.15
N TYR A 83 14.23 -18.73 -8.36
CA TYR A 83 15.30 -19.59 -8.84
C TYR A 83 16.60 -18.82 -9.08
N ASN A 84 16.54 -17.65 -9.71
CA ASN A 84 17.73 -16.79 -9.89
C ASN A 84 18.28 -16.28 -8.55
N ASP A 85 17.41 -15.86 -7.63
CA ASP A 85 17.80 -15.46 -6.27
C ASP A 85 18.46 -16.62 -5.49
N PHE A 86 18.01 -17.86 -5.72
CA PHE A 86 18.59 -19.05 -5.10
C PHE A 86 19.99 -19.35 -5.62
N LEU A 87 20.23 -19.15 -6.93
CA LEU A 87 21.55 -19.35 -7.55
C LEU A 87 22.55 -18.26 -7.15
N ASP A 88 22.15 -17.00 -7.11
CA ASP A 88 23.07 -15.87 -6.88
C ASP A 88 23.35 -15.62 -5.38
N CYS A 89 22.34 -15.76 -4.52
CA CYS A 89 22.42 -15.36 -3.11
C CYS A 89 22.34 -16.54 -2.13
N GLY A 90 22.07 -17.75 -2.61
CA GLY A 90 21.95 -18.97 -1.81
C GLY A 90 20.72 -19.04 -0.90
N VAL A 91 20.53 -20.20 -0.28
CA VAL A 91 19.30 -20.56 0.48
C VAL A 91 18.99 -19.60 1.63
N LYS A 92 20.03 -19.03 2.27
CA LYS A 92 19.88 -18.15 3.44
C LYS A 92 19.14 -16.86 3.09
N TYR A 93 19.45 -16.26 1.93
CA TYR A 93 18.81 -15.03 1.49
C TYR A 93 17.37 -15.27 1.01
N ALA A 94 17.13 -16.38 0.31
CA ALA A 94 15.79 -16.77 -0.15
C ALA A 94 14.81 -16.99 1.00
N VAL A 95 15.23 -17.70 2.06
CA VAL A 95 14.40 -17.94 3.25
C VAL A 95 14.12 -16.63 4.00
N ALA A 96 15.14 -15.77 4.17
CA ALA A 96 14.96 -14.48 4.82
C ALA A 96 13.96 -13.57 4.07
N LYS A 97 14.04 -13.51 2.74
CA LYS A 97 13.13 -12.74 1.89
C LYS A 97 11.70 -13.25 1.97
N PHE A 98 11.50 -14.56 1.99
CA PHE A 98 10.17 -15.17 2.10
C PHE A 98 9.50 -14.88 3.46
N ILE A 99 10.26 -14.98 4.56
CA ILE A 99 9.75 -14.66 5.89
C ILE A 99 9.41 -13.17 5.99
N ALA A 100 10.28 -12.29 5.48
CA ALA A 100 10.04 -10.85 5.48
C ALA A 100 8.80 -10.46 4.66
N SER A 101 8.63 -11.01 3.46
CA SER A 101 7.47 -10.71 2.61
C SER A 101 6.15 -11.23 3.22
N ALA A 102 6.17 -12.40 3.85
CA ALA A 102 5.01 -12.96 4.54
C ALA A 102 4.56 -12.07 5.72
N LEU A 103 5.52 -11.60 6.54
CA LEU A 103 5.25 -10.69 7.66
C LEU A 103 4.68 -9.34 7.19
N VAL A 104 5.25 -8.75 6.15
CA VAL A 104 4.76 -7.48 5.58
C VAL A 104 3.35 -7.66 5.02
N THR A 105 3.08 -8.77 4.33
CA THR A 105 1.76 -9.04 3.75
C THR A 105 0.71 -9.24 4.85
N LEU A 106 1.02 -10.00 5.90
CA LEU A 106 0.12 -10.18 7.04
C LEU A 106 -0.15 -8.86 7.75
N GLY A 107 0.87 -8.03 7.97
CA GLY A 107 0.71 -6.70 8.56
C GLY A 107 -0.19 -5.79 7.71
N ALA A 108 0.00 -5.78 6.39
CA ALA A 108 -0.84 -5.00 5.47
C ALA A 108 -2.30 -5.48 5.47
N VAL A 109 -2.54 -6.80 5.49
CA VAL A 109 -3.90 -7.37 5.57
C VAL A 109 -4.57 -6.95 6.87
N MET A 110 -3.88 -7.03 8.00
CA MET A 110 -4.45 -6.62 9.29
C MET A 110 -4.79 -5.12 9.36
N LEU A 111 -4.11 -4.28 8.59
CA LEU A 111 -4.39 -2.85 8.54
C LEU A 111 -5.52 -2.49 7.57
N ILE A 112 -5.58 -3.15 6.40
CA ILE A 112 -6.54 -2.82 5.34
C ILE A 112 -7.93 -3.45 5.58
N LEU A 113 -7.97 -4.67 6.13
CA LEU A 113 -9.22 -5.41 6.34
C LEU A 113 -10.25 -4.69 7.24
N PRO A 114 -9.88 -4.08 8.39
CA PRO A 114 -10.84 -3.34 9.20
C PRO A 114 -11.36 -2.08 8.49
N LEU A 115 -10.52 -1.38 7.71
CA LEU A 115 -10.94 -0.20 6.94
C LEU A 115 -11.97 -0.58 5.87
N PHE A 116 -11.76 -1.70 5.19
CA PHE A 116 -12.71 -2.22 4.21
C PHE A 116 -14.04 -2.65 4.85
N ALA A 117 -13.99 -3.31 6.02
CA ALA A 117 -15.19 -3.70 6.76
C ALA A 117 -16.03 -2.48 7.18
N ILE A 118 -15.39 -1.42 7.66
CA ILE A 118 -16.07 -0.15 8.01
C ILE A 118 -16.75 0.45 6.77
N PHE A 119 -16.05 0.49 5.63
CA PHE A 119 -16.63 1.03 4.41
C PHE A 119 -17.90 0.26 3.97
N LEU A 120 -17.86 -1.08 4.04
CA LEU A 120 -19.02 -1.90 3.72
C LEU A 120 -20.19 -1.67 4.68
N THR A 121 -19.96 -1.60 5.99
CA THR A 121 -21.05 -1.38 6.95
C THR A 121 -21.70 -0.02 6.77
N PHE A 122 -20.92 1.03 6.47
CA PHE A 122 -21.46 2.35 6.11
C PHE A 122 -22.30 2.29 4.82
N ALA A 123 -21.82 1.60 3.78
CA ALA A 123 -22.56 1.44 2.54
C ALA A 123 -23.91 0.73 2.77
N TYR A 124 -23.94 -0.36 3.53
CA TYR A 124 -25.19 -1.04 3.88
C TYR A 124 -26.11 -0.18 4.75
N ALA A 125 -25.57 0.55 5.73
CA ALA A 125 -26.35 1.41 6.61
C ALA A 125 -27.07 2.53 5.83
N THR A 126 -26.39 3.15 4.85
CA THR A 126 -26.99 4.19 3.99
C THR A 126 -28.10 3.65 3.10
N ILE A 127 -27.94 2.44 2.55
CA ILE A 127 -28.99 1.78 1.75
C ILE A 127 -30.22 1.48 2.63
N ILE A 128 -30.01 0.88 3.82
CA ILE A 128 -31.11 0.58 4.74
C ILE A 128 -31.84 1.85 5.17
N SER A 129 -31.09 2.91 5.47
CA SER A 129 -31.66 4.20 5.89
C SER A 129 -32.51 4.86 4.80
N THR A 130 -32.08 4.79 3.53
CA THR A 130 -32.85 5.35 2.41
C THR A 130 -34.12 4.56 2.11
N VAL A 131 -34.09 3.23 2.26
CA VAL A 131 -35.28 2.37 2.12
C VAL A 131 -36.30 2.66 3.23
N ILE A 132 -35.86 2.71 4.49
CA ILE A 132 -36.74 3.01 5.63
C ILE A 132 -37.29 4.44 5.51
N GLY A 133 -36.44 5.42 5.22
CA GLY A 133 -36.85 6.81 5.03
C GLY A 133 -37.84 6.98 3.88
N GLY A 134 -37.65 6.24 2.77
CA GLY A 134 -38.60 6.21 1.66
C GLY A 134 -39.95 5.62 2.05
N PHE A 135 -39.96 4.51 2.81
CA PHE A 135 -41.19 3.89 3.31
C PHE A 135 -41.97 4.80 4.27
N PHE A 136 -41.31 5.40 5.26
CA PHE A 136 -41.98 6.34 6.15
C PHE A 136 -42.39 7.63 5.45
N GLY A 137 -41.62 8.09 4.47
CA GLY A 137 -41.95 9.24 3.64
C GLY A 137 -43.22 9.04 2.81
N THR A 138 -43.43 7.86 2.23
CA THR A 138 -44.66 7.54 1.48
C THR A 138 -45.87 7.35 2.39
N LEU A 139 -45.70 6.76 3.57
CA LEU A 139 -46.76 6.69 4.58
C LEU A 139 -47.18 8.09 5.02
N PHE A 140 -46.23 8.96 5.35
CA PHE A 140 -46.53 10.32 5.74
C PHE A 140 -47.19 11.08 4.60
N SER A 141 -46.63 11.07 3.38
CA SER A 141 -47.22 11.78 2.24
C SER A 141 -48.63 11.30 1.88
N SER A 142 -48.95 10.02 2.09
CA SER A 142 -50.30 9.49 1.89
C SER A 142 -51.35 10.10 2.84
N GLN A 143 -50.96 10.50 4.05
CA GLN A 143 -51.87 11.12 5.02
C GLN A 143 -52.20 12.59 4.67
N TRP A 144 -51.35 13.26 3.91
CA TRP A 144 -51.53 14.66 3.50
C TRP A 144 -52.04 14.79 2.05
N SER A 145 -52.26 13.68 1.35
CA SER A 145 -52.83 13.69 0.00
C SER A 145 -54.32 14.06 0.06
N CYS A 146 -54.73 15.08 -0.69
CA CYS A 146 -56.12 15.55 -0.72
C CYS A 146 -57.08 14.40 -1.08
N LYS A 147 -57.97 14.05 -0.15
CA LYS A 147 -59.13 13.19 -0.45
C LYS A 147 -60.10 13.99 -1.32
N LYS A 148 -60.33 13.54 -2.55
CA LYS A 148 -61.50 13.95 -3.34
C LYS A 148 -62.76 13.31 -2.76
#